data_AF-A0A0J0Y3A8-F1
#
_entry.id   AF-A0A0J0Y3A8-F1
#
_cell.length_a   1.000
_cell.length_b   1.000
_cell.length_c   1.000
_cell.angle_alpha   90.00
_cell.angle_beta   90.00
_cell.angle_gamma   90.00
#
_symmetry.space_group_name_H-M   'P 1'
#
loop_
_entity.id
_entity.type
_entity.pdbx_description
1 polymer ?
#
loop_
_entity_poly.entity_id
_entity_poly.type
_entity_poly.pdbx_seq_one_letter_code
_entity_poly.pdbx_strand_id
1 'polypeptide(L)'
;MKGLFNSIPPNWLLVEEYDDNAIFENAEKSFCVNIDFTEGYQHPYSIGFLQLKGQFTRIGIEDGAYATHASDLPGAVQKAIHMMTFIDEHLSLTVAEFK
;
A
#
# COMPACT_ATOMS: atom_id res chain seq x y z
N MET A 1 -15.75 -1.51 -11.51
CA MET A 1 -14.94 -0.73 -10.55
C MET A 1 -15.69 -0.39 -9.27
N LYS A 2 -16.93 0.14 -9.30
CA LYS A 2 -17.76 0.30 -8.09
C LYS A 2 -17.92 -1.03 -7.32
N GLY A 3 -17.26 -1.14 -6.17
CA GLY A 3 -17.36 -2.31 -5.28
C GLY A 3 -16.03 -2.98 -4.93
N LEU A 4 -14.97 -2.80 -5.74
CA LEU A 4 -13.67 -3.44 -5.49
C LEU A 4 -12.99 -2.92 -4.22
N PHE A 5 -13.19 -1.65 -3.91
CA PHE A 5 -12.56 -0.94 -2.80
C PHE A 5 -13.42 -0.91 -1.52
N ASN A 6 -14.54 -1.64 -1.48
CA ASN A 6 -15.45 -1.60 -0.34
C ASN A 6 -14.92 -2.32 0.93
N SER A 7 -13.78 -2.99 0.81
CA SER A 7 -13.16 -3.78 1.89
C SER A 7 -11.85 -3.16 2.40
N ILE A 8 -11.63 -1.87 2.13
CA ILE A 8 -10.49 -1.12 2.69
C ILE A 8 -10.63 -1.05 4.22
N PRO A 9 -9.55 -1.26 5.00
CA PRO A 9 -9.58 -1.10 6.45
C PRO A 9 -9.98 0.32 6.87
N PRO A 10 -10.64 0.50 8.03
CA PRO A 10 -11.33 1.76 8.38
C PRO A 10 -10.43 2.99 8.51
N ASN A 11 -9.12 2.80 8.77
CA ASN A 11 -8.16 3.90 8.94
C ASN A 11 -7.42 4.27 7.64
N TRP A 12 -7.84 3.68 6.52
CA TRP A 12 -7.23 3.89 5.21
C TRP A 12 -8.21 4.60 4.27
N LEU A 13 -7.68 5.52 3.49
CA LEU A 13 -8.44 6.30 2.51
C LEU A 13 -7.85 6.07 1.12
N LEU A 14 -8.70 5.80 0.13
CA LEU A 14 -8.33 5.90 -1.27
C LEU A 14 -8.16 7.38 -1.61
N VAL A 15 -6.92 7.82 -1.83
CA VAL A 15 -6.60 9.24 -2.10
C VAL A 15 -6.48 9.54 -3.59
N GLU A 16 -6.03 8.57 -4.38
CA GLU A 16 -5.87 8.69 -5.82
C GLU A 16 -6.30 7.38 -6.52
N GLU A 17 -7.02 7.50 -7.63
CA GLU A 17 -7.44 6.39 -8.50
C GLU A 17 -7.32 6.85 -9.96
N TYR A 18 -6.48 6.18 -10.74
CA TYR A 18 -6.25 6.49 -12.16
C TYR A 18 -6.17 5.20 -12.99
N ASP A 19 -7.19 4.97 -13.81
CA ASP A 19 -7.31 3.76 -14.62
C ASP A 19 -7.18 2.49 -13.77
N ASP A 20 -6.01 1.84 -13.80
CA ASP A 20 -5.67 0.61 -13.06
C ASP A 20 -4.66 0.86 -11.91
N ASN A 21 -4.42 2.11 -11.57
CA ASN A 21 -3.55 2.55 -10.48
C ASN A 21 -4.37 3.11 -9.30
N ALA A 22 -3.88 2.91 -8.08
CA ALA A 22 -4.55 3.41 -6.88
C ALA A 22 -3.53 3.73 -5.78
N ILE A 23 -3.81 4.76 -4.97
CA ILE A 23 -3.06 5.08 -3.76
C ILE A 23 -3.99 5.11 -2.57
N PHE A 24 -3.63 4.37 -1.53
CA PHE A 24 -4.29 4.36 -0.23
C PHE A 24 -3.39 5.00 0.80
N GLU A 25 -3.95 5.81 1.70
CA GLU A 25 -3.21 6.48 2.76
C GLU A 25 -3.82 6.19 4.13
N ASN A 26 -2.95 5.92 5.11
CA ASN A 26 -3.25 5.98 6.53
C ASN A 26 -2.44 7.12 7.15
N ALA A 27 -3.08 8.28 7.28
CA ALA A 27 -2.45 9.51 7.78
C ALA A 27 -2.03 9.40 9.26
N GLU A 28 -2.78 8.64 10.07
CA GLU A 28 -2.49 8.44 11.50
C GLU A 28 -1.18 7.68 11.68
N LYS A 29 -0.99 6.60 10.91
CA LYS A 29 0.24 5.80 10.93
C LYS A 29 1.32 6.33 9.98
N SER A 30 1.03 7.35 9.17
CA SER A 30 1.93 7.91 8.17
C SER A 30 2.46 6.86 7.19
N PHE A 31 1.57 6.05 6.62
CA PHE A 31 1.88 5.10 5.54
C PHE A 31 0.99 5.31 4.32
N CYS A 32 1.49 4.98 3.14
CA CYS A 32 0.69 4.80 1.94
C CYS A 32 0.91 3.42 1.32
N VAL A 33 -0.09 2.87 0.65
CA VAL A 33 -0.04 1.64 -0.16
C VAL A 33 -0.42 2.01 -1.58
N ASN A 34 0.39 1.62 -2.56
CA ASN A 34 0.18 1.94 -3.98
C ASN A 34 -0.05 0.66 -4.79
N ILE A 35 -0.90 0.78 -5.82
CA ILE A 35 -1.05 -0.16 -6.93
C ILE A 35 -0.61 0.57 -8.18
N ASP A 36 0.41 0.05 -8.85
CA ASP A 36 0.94 0.58 -10.12
C ASP A 36 0.76 -0.45 -11.23
N PHE A 37 0.07 -0.07 -12.31
CA PHE A 37 -0.11 -0.91 -13.50
C PHE A 37 0.95 -0.59 -14.55
N THR A 38 1.60 -1.62 -15.07
CA THR A 38 2.56 -1.53 -16.18
C THR A 38 2.23 -2.58 -17.23
N GLU A 39 1.81 -2.12 -18.41
CA GLU A 39 1.48 -2.97 -19.54
C GLU A 39 2.70 -3.77 -20.03
N GLY A 40 2.46 -4.98 -20.56
CA GLY A 40 3.48 -5.82 -21.18
C GLY A 40 4.20 -6.80 -20.24
N TYR A 41 3.91 -6.78 -18.93
CA TYR A 41 4.43 -7.74 -17.96
C TYR A 41 3.44 -8.87 -17.66
N GLN A 42 3.94 -10.06 -17.31
CA GLN A 42 3.13 -11.22 -16.91
C GLN A 42 2.31 -10.98 -15.63
N HIS A 43 2.84 -10.14 -14.73
CA HIS A 43 2.16 -9.65 -13.55
C HIS A 43 2.19 -8.11 -13.60
N PRO A 44 1.25 -7.49 -14.33
CA PRO A 44 1.35 -6.07 -14.68
C PRO A 44 1.02 -5.15 -13.52
N TYR A 45 0.49 -5.65 -12.41
CA TYR A 45 0.21 -4.86 -11.21
C TYR A 45 1.33 -5.03 -10.20
N SER A 46 1.99 -3.94 -9.82
CA SER A 46 2.90 -3.88 -8.68
C SER A 46 2.18 -3.26 -7.49
N ILE A 47 2.37 -3.81 -6.30
CA ILE A 47 1.75 -3.36 -5.06
C ILE A 47 2.85 -3.17 -4.01
N GLY A 48 2.93 -1.97 -3.44
CA GLY A 48 3.94 -1.60 -2.45
C GLY A 48 3.41 -0.64 -1.40
N PHE A 49 4.25 -0.30 -0.43
CA PHE A 49 3.94 0.74 0.56
C PHE A 49 5.13 1.65 0.84
N LEU A 50 4.86 2.85 1.32
CA LEU A 50 5.85 3.84 1.73
C LEU A 50 5.47 4.46 3.09
N GLN A 51 6.46 4.88 3.88
CA GLN A 51 6.25 5.69 5.08
C GLN A 51 6.31 7.18 4.71
N LEU A 52 5.28 7.95 5.07
CA LEU A 52 5.07 9.36 4.71
C LEU A 52 5.80 10.35 5.64
N LYS A 53 6.08 9.97 6.91
CA LYS A 53 6.73 10.85 7.90
C LYS A 53 7.87 10.15 8.63
N GLY A 54 9.05 10.76 8.55
CA GLY A 54 10.33 10.32 9.12
C GLY A 54 11.45 10.88 8.25
N GLN A 55 12.65 11.13 8.79
CA GLN A 55 13.83 11.21 7.91
C GLN A 55 13.79 10.00 6.99
N PHE A 56 14.18 10.14 5.71
CA PHE A 56 14.21 9.09 4.69
C PHE A 56 14.90 7.82 5.22
N THR A 57 14.20 7.06 6.06
CA THR A 57 14.50 5.69 6.37
C THR A 57 13.91 4.99 5.17
N ARG A 58 14.75 4.88 4.14
CA ARG A 58 14.66 3.74 3.24
C ARG A 58 14.63 2.53 4.17
N ILE A 59 13.44 2.05 4.51
CA ILE A 59 13.28 0.69 5.02
C ILE A 59 13.96 -0.14 3.95
N GLY A 60 15.07 -0.78 4.31
CA GLY A 60 15.92 -1.50 3.35
C GLY A 60 15.02 -2.43 2.54
N ILE A 61 14.87 -2.12 1.26
CA ILE A 61 14.12 -2.93 0.32
C ILE A 61 15.02 -4.13 0.03
N GLU A 62 14.96 -5.15 0.88
CA GLU A 62 15.31 -6.48 0.43
C GLU A 62 14.17 -6.95 -0.47
N ASP A 63 14.50 -7.21 -1.74
CA ASP A 63 13.60 -7.79 -2.72
C ASP A 63 12.86 -8.97 -2.08
N GLY A 64 11.52 -8.87 -2.03
CA GLY A 64 10.63 -9.90 -1.50
C GLY A 64 10.02 -9.62 -0.13
N ALA A 65 10.44 -8.58 0.61
CA ALA A 65 9.86 -8.32 1.93
C ALA A 65 8.51 -7.57 1.86
N TYR A 66 8.35 -6.61 0.94
CA TYR A 66 7.24 -5.63 1.01
C TYR A 66 6.70 -5.13 -0.35
N ALA A 67 7.07 -5.77 -1.46
CA ALA A 67 6.46 -5.54 -2.78
C ALA A 67 5.87 -6.86 -3.30
N THR A 68 4.65 -6.85 -3.80
CA THR A 68 3.99 -8.01 -4.40
C THR A 68 3.42 -7.64 -5.76
N HIS A 69 3.25 -8.64 -6.63
CA HIS A 69 2.64 -8.44 -7.94
C HIS A 69 1.32 -9.20 -8.07
N ALA A 70 0.46 -8.77 -9.01
CA ALA A 70 -0.76 -9.45 -9.39
C ALA A 70 -0.92 -9.49 -10.92
N SER A 71 -1.67 -10.48 -11.41
CA SER A 71 -2.00 -10.61 -12.83
C SER A 71 -3.24 -9.81 -13.24
N ASP A 72 -4.07 -9.40 -12.28
CA ASP A 72 -5.31 -8.67 -12.52
C ASP A 72 -5.60 -7.65 -11.40
N LEU A 73 -6.45 -6.67 -11.71
CA LEU A 73 -6.85 -5.61 -10.78
C LEU A 73 -7.50 -6.15 -9.49
N PRO A 74 -8.45 -7.10 -9.53
CA PRO A 74 -9.02 -7.66 -8.30
C PRO A 74 -7.98 -8.28 -7.36
N GLY A 75 -7.01 -9.02 -7.90
CA GLY A 75 -5.91 -9.59 -7.13
C GLY A 75 -4.95 -8.52 -6.61
N ALA A 76 -4.73 -7.45 -7.36
CA ALA A 76 -3.95 -6.30 -6.90
C ALA A 76 -4.62 -5.61 -5.71
N VAL A 77 -5.94 -5.36 -5.78
CA VAL A 77 -6.72 -4.78 -4.69
C VAL A 77 -6.71 -5.66 -3.45
N GLN A 78 -6.89 -6.97 -3.60
CA GLN A 78 -6.83 -7.90 -2.47
C GLN A 78 -5.46 -7.86 -1.78
N LYS A 79 -4.37 -7.81 -2.56
CA LYS A 79 -3.00 -7.70 -2.03
C LYS A 79 -2.74 -6.38 -1.35
N ALA A 80 -3.26 -5.27 -1.88
CA ALA A 80 -3.19 -3.97 -1.23
C ALA A 80 -3.93 -3.99 0.13
N ILE A 81 -5.12 -4.59 0.20
CA ILE A 81 -5.86 -4.76 1.46
C ILE A 81 -5.06 -5.60 2.47
N HIS A 82 -4.47 -6.72 2.05
CA HIS A 82 -3.62 -7.51 2.93
C HIS A 82 -2.42 -6.71 3.45
N MET A 83 -1.83 -5.87 2.61
CA MET A 83 -0.72 -5.00 3.00
C MET A 83 -1.17 -3.92 4.00
N MET A 84 -2.32 -3.28 3.78
CA MET A 84 -2.92 -2.33 4.73
C MET A 84 -3.18 -2.99 6.09
N THR A 85 -3.77 -4.18 6.11
CA THR A 85 -4.00 -4.96 7.34
C THR A 85 -2.68 -5.32 8.04
N PHE A 86 -1.67 -5.76 7.28
CA PHE A 86 -0.35 -6.06 7.83
C PHE A 86 0.28 -4.82 8.50
N ILE A 87 0.19 -3.65 7.86
CA ILE A 87 0.67 -2.39 8.43
C ILE A 87 -0.13 -2.04 9.70
N ASP A 88 -1.45 -2.24 9.69
CA ASP A 88 -2.31 -1.99 10.85
C ASP A 88 -1.94 -2.89 12.05
N GLU A 89 -1.62 -4.16 11.81
CA GLU A 89 -1.31 -5.14 12.85
C GLU A 89 0.14 -5.10 13.34
N HIS A 90 1.11 -4.84 12.45
CA HIS A 90 2.53 -5.06 12.74
C HIS A 90 3.37 -3.80 12.75
N LEU A 91 2.98 -2.77 12.02
CA LEU A 91 3.74 -1.54 11.94
C LEU A 91 3.08 -0.49 12.82
N SER A 92 3.63 -0.27 14.01
CA SER A 92 3.34 0.91 14.81
C SER A 92 4.53 1.84 14.75
N LEU A 93 4.31 3.05 14.25
CA LEU A 93 5.18 4.15 14.63
C LEU A 93 4.84 4.46 16.09
N THR A 94 5.61 3.90 17.01
CA THR A 94 5.87 4.67 18.22
C THR A 94 6.50 5.96 17.74
N VAL A 95 5.73 7.04 17.74
CA VAL A 95 6.30 8.37 17.85
C VAL A 95 7.09 8.29 19.15
N ALA A 96 8.36 7.88 19.08
CA ALA A 96 9.28 8.08 20.17
C ALA A 96 9.23 9.58 20.36
N GLU A 97 8.58 10.00 21.45
CA GLU A 97 8.49 11.39 21.88
C GLU A 97 9.92 11.92 21.90
N PHE A 98 10.31 12.62 20.83
CA PHE A 98 11.52 13.40 20.83
C PHE A 98 11.25 14.57 21.79
N LYS A 99 11.52 14.33 23.08
CA LYS A 99 11.70 15.37 24.09
C LYS A 99 13.02 16.09 23.84
#